data_AF-A0A248YNF1-F1
#
_entry.id   AF-A0A248YNF1-F1
#
_cell.length_a   1.000
_cell.length_b   1.000
_cell.length_c   1.000
_cell.angle_alpha   90.00
_cell.angle_beta   90.00
_cell.angle_gamma   90.00
#
_symmetry.space_group_name_H-M   'P 1'
#
loop_
_entity.id
_entity.type
_entity.pdbx_description
1 polymer ?
#
loop_
_entity_poly.entity_id
_entity_poly.type
_entity_poly.pdbx_seq_one_letter_code
_entity_poly.pdbx_strand_id
1 'polypeptide(L)'
;MTGSGSRLTVERVDTVSRRPWIFVTGRLEGESLRIGDTVTISSADQSAISTTVRSIEIHSAPGQTTIAIDASLKPTVQVGAAICRSP
;
A
#
# COMPACT_ATOMS: atom_id res chain seq x y z
N MET A 1 12.85 -19.24 -6.81
CA MET A 1 11.67 -18.36 -6.68
C MET A 1 12.15 -16.99 -6.24
N THR A 2 12.64 -16.19 -7.18
CA THR A 2 13.28 -14.89 -6.95
C THR A 2 12.24 -13.77 -7.06
N GLY A 3 12.24 -12.86 -6.09
CA GLY A 3 11.20 -11.85 -5.87
C GLY A 3 11.09 -10.80 -6.98
N SER A 4 10.16 -11.02 -7.91
CA SER A 4 9.77 -10.07 -8.97
C SER A 4 8.53 -9.24 -8.61
N GLY A 5 8.15 -9.19 -7.32
CA GLY A 5 6.94 -8.49 -6.87
C GLY A 5 7.27 -7.13 -6.26
N SER A 6 6.45 -6.13 -6.55
CA SER A 6 6.43 -4.87 -5.79
C SER A 6 6.06 -5.14 -4.34
N ARG A 7 6.83 -4.60 -3.39
CA ARG A 7 6.53 -4.65 -1.95
C ARG A 7 6.66 -3.28 -1.32
N LEU A 8 5.55 -2.74 -0.82
CA LEU A 8 5.51 -1.49 -0.07
C LEU A 8 5.43 -1.83 1.43
N THR A 9 6.45 -1.46 2.20
CA THR A 9 6.43 -1.57 3.66
C THR A 9 5.80 -0.30 4.24
N VAL A 10 4.68 -0.44 4.95
CA VAL A 10 3.89 0.69 5.45
C VAL A 10 4.65 1.42 6.56
N GLU A 11 4.85 2.73 6.39
CA GLU A 11 5.50 3.61 7.37
C GLU A 11 4.49 4.59 7.98
N ARG A 12 3.48 5.00 7.22
CA ARG A 12 2.46 5.95 7.65
C ARG A 12 1.12 5.67 6.98
N VAL A 13 0.05 5.91 7.72
CA VAL A 13 -1.33 5.86 7.21
C VAL A 13 -2.02 7.17 7.53
N ASP A 14 -2.40 7.91 6.49
CA ASP A 14 -3.09 9.19 6.61
C ASP A 14 -4.54 9.07 6.14
N THR A 15 -5.42 9.78 6.84
CA THR A 15 -6.84 9.88 6.47
C THR A 15 -7.20 11.31 6.17
N VAL A 16 -7.84 11.54 5.04
CA VAL A 16 -8.36 12.86 4.68
C VAL A 16 -9.88 12.84 4.84
N SER A 17 -10.41 13.74 5.68
CA SER A 17 -11.85 13.90 5.88
C SER A 17 -12.58 14.01 4.55
N ARG A 18 -13.71 13.30 4.42
CA ARG A 18 -14.58 13.25 3.22
C ARG A 18 -13.98 12.56 1.98
N ARG A 19 -12.79 11.97 2.05
CA ARG A 19 -12.27 11.09 0.98
C ARG A 19 -12.70 9.65 1.24
N PRO A 20 -13.12 8.89 0.21
CA PRO A 20 -13.42 7.47 0.36
C PRO A 20 -12.15 6.60 0.46
N TRP A 21 -10.95 7.19 0.58
CA TRP A 21 -9.66 6.50 0.54
C TRP A 21 -8.79 6.89 1.74
N ILE A 22 -7.87 6.00 2.11
CA ILE A 22 -6.72 6.30 2.95
C ILE A 22 -5.45 6.41 2.09
N PHE A 23 -4.51 7.23 2.54
CA PHE A 23 -3.18 7.32 1.95
C PHE A 23 -2.21 6.49 2.78
N VAL A 24 -1.46 5.63 2.09
CA VAL A 24 -0.48 4.74 2.71
C VAL A 24 0.88 5.11 2.15
N THR A 25 1.72 5.66 3.01
CA THR A 25 3.11 6.01 2.67
C THR A 25 4.04 4.93 3.21
N GLY A 26 5.02 4.57 2.40
CA GLY A 26 6.00 3.56 2.78
C GLY A 26 7.19 3.48 1.84
N ARG A 27 8.10 2.57 2.15
CA ARG A 27 9.24 2.25 1.29
C ARG A 27 8.85 1.16 0.30
N LEU A 28 8.95 1.49 -0.99
CA LEU A 28 8.68 0.56 -2.09
C LEU A 28 9.98 -0.13 -2.53
N GLU A 29 9.94 -1.45 -2.53
CA GLU A 29 10.98 -2.33 -3.03
C GLU A 29 10.47 -3.09 -4.25
N GLY A 30 11.37 -3.35 -5.22
CA GLY A 30 11.02 -4.05 -6.45
C GLY A 30 10.40 -3.13 -7.51
N GLU A 31 9.41 -3.64 -8.24
CA GLU A 31 8.80 -2.92 -9.34
C GLU A 31 7.90 -1.77 -8.87
N SER A 32 7.70 -0.77 -9.74
CA SER A 32 6.73 0.29 -9.49
C SER A 32 5.30 -0.26 -9.42
N LEU A 33 4.52 0.27 -8.48
CA LEU A 33 3.06 0.10 -8.48
C LEU A 33 2.42 1.00 -9.54
N ARG A 34 1.22 0.63 -9.99
CA ARG A 34 0.40 1.40 -10.92
C ARG A 34 -1.02 1.57 -10.37
N ILE A 35 -1.69 2.63 -10.81
CA ILE A 35 -3.12 2.79 -10.56
C ILE A 35 -3.87 1.64 -11.23
N GLY A 36 -4.79 1.01 -10.50
CA GLY A 36 -5.51 -0.17 -10.96
C GLY A 36 -4.85 -1.50 -10.56
N ASP A 37 -3.61 -1.48 -10.06
CA ASP A 37 -2.98 -2.70 -9.55
C ASP A 37 -3.80 -3.27 -8.38
N THR A 38 -3.99 -4.59 -8.40
CA THR A 38 -4.47 -5.31 -7.22
C THR A 38 -3.29 -5.62 -6.32
N VAL A 39 -3.44 -5.27 -5.06
CA VAL A 39 -2.43 -5.48 -4.03
C VAL A 39 -3.03 -6.23 -2.85
N THR A 40 -2.21 -7.04 -2.21
CA THR A 40 -2.55 -7.78 -1.01
C THR A 40 -1.84 -7.16 0.19
N ILE A 41 -2.60 -6.83 1.23
CA ILE A 41 -2.10 -6.32 2.51
C ILE A 41 -1.90 -7.52 3.43
N SER A 42 -0.68 -7.68 3.95
CA SER A 42 -0.34 -8.64 4.99
C SER A 42 0.14 -7.90 6.24
N SER A 43 -0.62 -8.07 7.33
CA SER A 43 -0.21 -7.69 8.69
C SER A 43 0.06 -8.99 9.47
N ALA A 44 0.93 -8.93 10.48
CA ALA A 44 1.38 -10.10 11.24
C ALA A 44 0.23 -10.92 11.85
N ASP A 45 -0.91 -10.25 12.12
CA ASP A 45 -1.98 -10.80 12.96
C ASP A 45 -3.32 -10.94 12.21
N GLN A 46 -3.36 -10.65 10.90
CA GLN A 46 -4.61 -10.61 10.12
C GLN A 46 -4.52 -11.42 8.83
N SER A 47 -5.65 -11.98 8.41
CA SER A 47 -5.78 -12.59 7.09
C SER A 47 -5.45 -11.58 6.00
N ALA A 48 -4.78 -12.05 4.94
CA ALA A 48 -4.39 -11.20 3.84
C ALA A 48 -5.61 -10.62 3.11
N ILE A 49 -5.66 -9.29 2.94
CA ILE A 49 -6.79 -8.60 2.29
C ILE A 49 -6.34 -8.00 0.96
N SER A 50 -7.09 -8.26 -0.11
CA SER A 50 -6.83 -7.66 -1.43
C SER A 50 -7.59 -6.35 -1.63
N THR A 51 -6.95 -5.38 -2.27
CA THR A 51 -7.54 -4.10 -2.64
C THR A 51 -6.91 -3.57 -3.93
N THR A 52 -7.51 -2.54 -4.52
CA THR A 52 -7.00 -1.88 -5.72
C THR A 52 -6.32 -0.55 -5.37
N VAL A 53 -5.19 -0.27 -6.00
CA VAL A 53 -4.52 1.04 -5.95
C VAL A 53 -5.36 2.06 -6.72
N ARG A 54 -5.80 3.12 -6.04
CA ARG A 54 -6.64 4.19 -6.61
C ARG A 54 -5.84 5.39 -7.10
N SER A 55 -4.72 5.67 -6.45
CA SER A 55 -3.82 6.76 -6.78
C SER A 55 -2.41 6.41 -6.36
N ILE A 56 -1.42 7.01 -7.02
CA ILE A 56 -0.02 6.94 -6.63
C ILE A 56 0.53 8.36 -6.60
N GLU A 57 1.18 8.67 -5.49
CA GLU A 57 1.86 9.93 -5.21
C GLU A 57 3.31 9.63 -4.84
N ILE A 58 4.25 10.32 -5.48
CA ILE A 58 5.67 10.26 -5.13
C ILE A 58 6.09 11.70 -4.83
N HIS A 59 6.03 12.08 -3.55
CA HIS A 59 6.33 13.44 -3.08
C HIS A 59 7.60 13.54 -2.24
N SER A 60 8.35 12.45 -2.10
CA SER A 60 9.41 12.35 -1.10
C SER A 60 10.67 11.62 -1.60
N ALA A 61 11.56 11.25 -0.68
CA ALA A 61 12.89 10.71 -0.98
C ALA A 61 12.82 9.48 -1.92
N PRO A 62 13.87 9.22 -2.73
CA PRO A 62 13.91 8.07 -3.62
C PRO A 62 13.52 6.76 -2.92
N GLY A 63 12.57 6.04 -3.52
CA GLY A 63 12.04 4.78 -2.96
C GLY A 63 10.88 4.94 -1.97
N GLN A 64 10.52 6.16 -1.57
CA GLN A 64 9.32 6.39 -0.78
C GLN A 64 8.11 6.61 -1.71
N THR A 65 7.05 5.85 -1.49
CA THR A 65 5.84 5.86 -2.32
C THR A 65 4.63 6.04 -1.43
N THR A 66 3.69 6.87 -1.88
CA THR A 66 2.35 6.98 -1.29
C THR A 66 1.34 6.42 -2.25
N ILE A 67 0.47 5.52 -1.78
CA ILE A 67 -0.66 4.99 -2.56
C ILE A 67 -1.97 5.33 -1.87
N ALA A 68 -3.04 5.46 -2.65
CA ALA A 68 -4.40 5.54 -2.10
C ALA A 68 -5.13 4.20 -2.26
N ILE A 69 -5.74 3.71 -1.18
CA ILE A 69 -6.57 2.50 -1.15
C ILE A 69 -7.87 2.76 -0.39
N ASP A 70 -8.81 1.82 -0.42
CA ASP A 70 -10.15 2.00 0.18
C ASP A 70 -10.08 2.34 1.68
N ALA A 71 -10.85 3.35 2.11
CA ALA A 71 -10.84 3.82 3.49
C ALA A 71 -11.36 2.79 4.51
N SER A 72 -12.18 1.83 4.06
CA SER A 72 -12.65 0.73 4.91
C SER A 72 -11.52 -0.14 5.46
N LEU A 73 -10.35 -0.10 4.83
CA LEU A 73 -9.16 -0.89 5.22
C LEU A 73 -8.34 -0.23 6.33
N LYS A 74 -8.70 0.97 6.78
CA LYS A 74 -8.03 1.69 7.88
C LYS A 74 -7.79 0.83 9.14
N PRO A 75 -8.73 -0.02 9.61
CA PRO A 75 -8.51 -0.86 10.80
C PRO A 75 -7.45 -1.96 10.59
N THR A 76 -7.20 -2.33 9.32
CA THR A 76 -6.30 -3.43 8.95
C THR A 76 -4.90 -2.95 8.61
N VAL A 77 -4.78 -1.80 7.94
CA VAL A 77 -3.49 -1.28 7.49
C VAL A 77 -2.77 -0.62 8.66
N GLN A 78 -1.66 -1.23 9.08
CA GLN A 78 -0.85 -0.79 10.21
C GLN A 78 0.59 -0.51 9.75
N VAL A 79 1.29 0.33 10.51
CA VAL A 79 2.73 0.54 10.33
C VAL A 79 3.45 -0.80 10.47
N GLY A 80 4.36 -1.09 9.55
CA GLY A 80 5.08 -2.37 9.44
C GLY A 80 4.39 -3.43 8.59
N ALA A 81 3.12 -3.24 8.22
CA ALA A 81 2.45 -4.14 7.28
C ALA A 81 3.13 -4.11 5.90
N ALA A 82 3.02 -5.20 5.16
CA ALA A 82 3.49 -5.28 3.79
C ALA A 82 2.32 -5.23 2.82
N ILE A 83 2.46 -4.44 1.76
CA ILE A 83 1.51 -4.39 0.65
C ILE A 83 2.24 -4.90 -0.59
N CYS A 84 1.82 -6.05 -1.09
CA CYS A 84 2.45 -6.72 -2.23
C CYS A 84 1.53 -6.67 -3.45
N ARG A 85 2.08 -6.37 -4.64
CA ARG A 85 1.31 -6.51 -5.89
C ARG A 85 0.94 -7.97 -6.09
N SER A 86 -0.35 -8.25 -6.28
CA SER A 86 -0.83 -9.59 -6.62
C SER A 86 -0.37 -9.94 -8.05
N PRO A 87 -0.11 -11.22 -8.36
CA PRO A 87 0.18 -11.67 -9.72
C PRO A 87 -1.00 -11.45 -10.68
#